data_AF-A0A954KPL5-F1
#
_entry.id   AF-A0A954KPL5-F1
#
_cell.length_a   1.000
_cell.length_b   1.000
_cell.length_c   1.000
_cell.angle_alpha   90.00
_cell.angle_beta   90.00
_cell.angle_gamma   90.00
#
_symmetry.space_group_name_H-M   'P 1'
#
loop_
_entity.id
_entity.type
_entity.pdbx_description
1 polymer ?
#
loop_
_entity_poly.entity_id
_entity_poly.type
_entity_poly.pdbx_seq_one_letter_code
_entity_poly.pdbx_strand_id
1 'polypeptide(L)'
;RYTTVLRMPRFNMSPEEARVLANYFAAVDGVPFPYQENEPADPDYIASKQAAAVHAGLLEEGEDYLTESWKTLNGPLCVKCHSLGGRKFKVSDPAKDIQGPNLNVVNQRLRSDWLQLWIYNPKWITPYTSMPQNFPKNNSTQFPELFNGDPGSQNIGVRDALLNYPQLMENVGPIVYENPAAASPGADPAAGAE
;
A
#
# COMPACT_ATOMS: atom_id res chain seq x y z
N ARG A 1 19.17 -8.19 -11.08
CA ARG A 1 18.02 -8.92 -10.49
C ARG A 1 17.29 -9.58 -11.65
N TYR A 2 17.22 -10.90 -11.71
CA TYR A 2 16.50 -11.59 -12.78
C TYR A 2 15.04 -11.72 -12.34
N THR A 3 14.15 -10.93 -12.94
CA THR A 3 12.71 -11.07 -12.73
C THR A 3 12.21 -12.11 -13.72
N THR A 4 11.85 -13.29 -13.22
CA THR A 4 11.18 -14.29 -14.06
C THR A 4 9.83 -13.71 -14.48
N VAL A 5 9.62 -13.51 -15.79
CA VAL A 5 8.33 -13.06 -16.34
C VAL A 5 7.38 -14.25 -16.37
N LEU A 6 7.03 -14.78 -15.19
CA LEU A 6 5.97 -15.77 -15.06
C LEU A 6 4.63 -15.03 -15.18
N ARG A 7 4.01 -15.09 -16.36
CA ARG A 7 2.65 -14.57 -16.54
C ARG A 7 1.66 -15.70 -16.37
N MET A 8 0.54 -15.42 -15.73
CA MET A 8 -0.59 -16.34 -15.70
C MET A 8 -0.97 -16.72 -17.15
N PRO A 9 -1.16 -18.03 -17.44
CA PRO A 9 -1.65 -18.46 -18.73
C PRO A 9 -2.98 -17.81 -19.07
N ARG A 10 -3.22 -17.57 -20.36
CA ARG A 10 -4.56 -17.21 -20.83
C ARG A 10 -5.40 -18.48 -20.90
N PHE A 11 -6.33 -18.63 -19.98
CA PHE A 11 -7.31 -19.71 -20.03
C PHE A 11 -8.44 -19.31 -21.00
N ASN A 12 -8.80 -20.22 -21.91
CA ASN A 12 -9.91 -20.02 -22.84
C ASN A 12 -11.24 -20.37 -22.15
N MET A 13 -11.60 -19.57 -21.13
CA MET A 13 -12.78 -19.78 -20.29
C MET A 13 -13.70 -18.57 -20.32
N SER A 14 -15.01 -18.80 -20.24
CA SER A 14 -16.01 -17.76 -20.08
C SER A 14 -16.00 -17.20 -18.63
N PRO A 15 -16.56 -15.99 -18.40
CA PRO A 15 -16.75 -15.47 -17.04
C PRO A 15 -17.55 -16.41 -16.14
N GLU A 16 -18.53 -17.13 -16.69
CA GLU A 16 -19.35 -18.11 -15.98
C GLU A 16 -18.52 -19.31 -15.54
N GLU A 17 -17.70 -19.88 -16.43
CA GLU A 17 -16.81 -21.00 -16.11
C GLU A 17 -15.78 -20.61 -15.05
N ALA A 18 -15.18 -19.42 -15.18
CA ALA A 18 -14.27 -18.88 -14.18
C ALA A 18 -14.94 -18.74 -12.81
N ARG A 19 -16.20 -18.26 -12.78
CA ARG A 19 -16.99 -18.14 -11.55
C ARG A 19 -17.33 -19.50 -10.94
N VAL A 20 -17.69 -20.49 -11.75
CA VAL A 20 -17.95 -21.86 -11.27
C VAL A 20 -16.71 -22.44 -10.59
N LEU A 21 -15.52 -22.26 -11.19
CA LEU A 21 -14.26 -22.72 -10.60
C LEU A 21 -13.94 -21.96 -9.30
N ALA A 22 -14.12 -20.64 -9.27
CA ALA A 22 -13.91 -19.85 -8.05
C ALA A 22 -14.84 -20.29 -6.91
N ASN A 23 -16.12 -20.53 -7.21
CA ASN A 23 -17.10 -21.05 -6.25
C ASN A 23 -16.72 -22.44 -5.74
N TYR A 24 -16.24 -23.31 -6.62
CA TYR A 24 -15.79 -24.66 -6.24
C TYR A 24 -14.64 -24.61 -5.24
N PHE A 25 -13.59 -23.83 -5.51
CA PHE A 25 -12.47 -23.69 -4.58
C PHE A 25 -12.90 -23.07 -3.24
N ALA A 26 -13.74 -22.04 -3.26
CA ALA A 26 -14.26 -21.45 -2.04
C ALA A 26 -15.05 -22.48 -1.20
N ALA A 27 -15.91 -23.29 -1.83
CA ALA A 27 -16.67 -24.34 -1.16
C ALA A 27 -15.78 -25.45 -0.59
N VAL A 28 -14.74 -25.87 -1.34
CA VAL A 28 -13.75 -26.86 -0.88
C VAL A 28 -12.97 -26.34 0.33
N ASP A 29 -12.61 -25.07 0.32
CA ASP A 29 -11.86 -24.42 1.41
C ASP A 29 -12.77 -24.02 2.60
N GLY A 30 -14.09 -24.22 2.50
CA GLY A 30 -15.05 -23.83 3.53
C GLY A 30 -15.20 -22.33 3.72
N VAL A 31 -14.84 -21.53 2.71
CA VAL A 31 -14.87 -20.07 2.76
C VAL A 31 -16.16 -19.56 2.07
N PRO A 32 -16.92 -18.63 2.69
CA PRO A 32 -18.10 -18.05 2.06
C PRO A 32 -17.74 -17.28 0.78
N PHE A 33 -18.51 -17.50 -0.30
CA PHE A 33 -18.43 -16.77 -1.56
C PHE A 33 -19.80 -16.15 -1.94
N PRO A 34 -19.85 -14.90 -2.45
CA PRO A 34 -18.73 -13.98 -2.58
C PRO A 34 -18.22 -13.54 -1.22
N TYR A 35 -16.90 -13.39 -1.08
CA TYR A 35 -16.32 -12.95 0.19
C TYR A 35 -16.72 -11.50 0.46
N GLN A 36 -17.43 -11.24 1.56
CA GLN A 36 -18.10 -9.97 1.86
C GLN A 36 -17.34 -9.03 2.80
N GLU A 37 -16.18 -9.42 3.31
CA GLU A 37 -15.47 -8.59 4.30
C GLU A 37 -14.45 -7.66 3.65
N ASN A 38 -14.92 -6.47 3.31
CA ASN A 38 -14.08 -5.27 3.30
C ASN A 38 -14.18 -4.58 4.67
N GLU A 39 -13.91 -5.30 5.77
CA GLU A 39 -13.93 -4.72 7.12
C GLU A 39 -13.15 -3.40 7.20
N PRO A 40 -12.00 -3.22 6.52
CA PRO A 40 -11.28 -1.96 6.60
C PRO A 40 -12.01 -0.75 6.00
N ALA A 41 -13.11 -0.94 5.26
CA ALA A 41 -13.97 0.13 4.76
C ALA A 41 -15.16 0.43 5.69
N ASP A 42 -15.32 -0.33 6.78
CA ASP A 42 -16.36 -0.07 7.78
C ASP A 42 -16.00 1.18 8.61
N PRO A 43 -16.91 2.17 8.75
CA PRO A 43 -16.70 3.33 9.61
C PRO A 43 -16.34 2.99 11.07
N ASP A 44 -16.94 1.94 11.65
CA ASP A 44 -16.67 1.54 13.04
C ASP A 44 -15.25 0.97 13.17
N TYR A 45 -14.80 0.23 12.15
CA TYR A 45 -13.41 -0.23 12.05
C TYR A 45 -12.46 0.98 12.01
N ILE A 46 -12.73 1.97 11.14
CA ILE A 46 -11.87 3.16 11.01
C ILE A 46 -11.84 3.97 12.30
N ALA A 47 -12.99 4.17 12.95
CA ALA A 47 -13.05 4.85 14.25
C ALA A 47 -12.24 4.10 15.32
N SER A 48 -12.30 2.76 15.33
CA SER A 48 -11.48 1.95 16.24
C SER A 48 -9.97 2.10 15.97
N LYS A 49 -9.57 2.20 14.69
CA LYS A 49 -8.17 2.39 14.28
C LYS A 49 -7.66 3.77 14.66
N GLN A 50 -8.47 4.80 14.44
CA GLN A 50 -8.18 6.17 14.89
C GLN A 50 -7.93 6.19 16.40
N ALA A 51 -8.87 5.67 17.20
CA ALA A 51 -8.75 5.67 18.66
C ALA A 51 -7.53 4.88 19.15
N ALA A 52 -7.26 3.72 18.55
CA ALA A 52 -6.10 2.90 18.90
C ALA A 52 -4.77 3.59 18.54
N ALA A 53 -4.69 4.24 17.39
CA ALA A 53 -3.48 4.92 16.94
C ALA A 53 -3.16 6.15 17.81
N VAL A 54 -4.17 6.93 18.20
CA VAL A 54 -4.03 8.03 19.16
C VAL A 54 -3.59 7.49 20.53
N HIS A 55 -4.25 6.45 21.04
CA HIS A 55 -3.91 5.85 22.34
C HIS A 55 -2.47 5.32 22.39
N ALA A 56 -1.98 4.77 21.28
CA ALA A 56 -0.63 4.26 21.15
C ALA A 56 0.44 5.36 20.90
N GLY A 57 0.05 6.63 20.79
CA GLY A 57 0.96 7.73 20.45
C GLY A 57 1.55 7.63 19.04
N LEU A 58 0.81 6.99 18.13
CA LEU A 58 1.16 6.89 16.70
C LEU A 58 0.62 8.07 15.91
N LEU A 59 -0.43 8.73 16.43
CA LEU A 59 -1.04 9.92 15.85
C LEU A 59 -1.06 11.05 16.89
N GLU A 60 -0.75 12.26 16.44
CA GLU A 60 -0.91 13.48 17.22
C GLU A 60 -2.37 13.95 17.27
N GLU A 61 -2.66 14.88 18.18
CA GLU A 61 -4.00 15.45 18.32
C GLU A 61 -4.40 16.22 17.05
N GLY A 62 -5.47 15.77 16.40
CA GLY A 62 -5.99 16.35 15.16
C GLY A 62 -5.54 15.64 13.88
N GLU A 63 -4.65 14.64 13.97
CA GLU A 63 -4.32 13.79 12.83
C GLU A 63 -5.40 12.74 12.56
N ASP A 64 -5.67 12.49 11.27
CA ASP A 64 -6.64 11.49 10.81
C ASP A 64 -5.93 10.25 10.26
N TYR A 65 -6.36 9.08 10.74
CA TYR A 65 -5.78 7.77 10.45
C TYR A 65 -5.76 7.45 8.96
N LEU A 66 -6.88 7.70 8.26
CA LEU A 66 -6.96 7.42 6.83
C LEU A 66 -6.14 8.41 6.01
N THR A 67 -6.03 9.65 6.45
CA THR A 67 -5.19 10.66 5.83
C THR A 67 -3.71 10.30 5.96
N GLU A 68 -3.25 9.88 7.13
CA GLU A 68 -1.90 9.36 7.38
C GLU A 68 -1.59 8.10 6.55
N SER A 69 -2.56 7.19 6.50
CA SER A 69 -2.53 6.00 5.64
C SER A 69 -2.39 6.37 4.16
N TRP A 70 -3.13 7.39 3.71
CA TRP A 70 -3.11 7.89 2.35
C TRP A 70 -1.76 8.53 2.00
N LYS A 71 -1.18 9.35 2.90
CA LYS A 71 0.18 9.89 2.76
C LYS A 71 1.21 8.78 2.61
N THR A 72 1.14 7.76 3.45
CA THR A 72 2.08 6.62 3.43
C THR A 72 2.01 5.88 2.09
N LEU A 73 0.81 5.58 1.59
CA LEU A 73 0.60 4.95 0.28
C LEU A 73 1.10 5.82 -0.87
N ASN A 74 0.96 7.15 -0.77
CA ASN A 74 1.35 8.09 -1.81
C ASN A 74 2.83 8.51 -1.75
N GLY A 75 3.59 7.96 -0.80
CA GLY A 75 5.02 8.14 -0.65
C GLY A 75 5.88 7.41 -1.70
N PRO A 76 7.20 7.69 -1.72
CA PRO A 76 8.16 7.17 -2.70
C PRO A 76 8.21 5.64 -2.84
N LEU A 77 7.87 4.88 -1.79
CA LEU A 77 7.94 3.41 -1.82
C LEU A 77 7.00 2.77 -2.84
N CYS A 78 5.79 3.31 -2.99
CA CYS A 78 4.76 2.71 -3.84
C CYS A 78 4.77 3.32 -5.24
N VAL A 79 4.90 4.65 -5.32
CA VAL A 79 4.77 5.44 -6.57
C VAL A 79 5.91 5.20 -7.55
N LYS A 80 7.05 4.71 -7.04
CA LYS A 80 8.21 4.39 -7.88
C LYS A 80 7.91 3.28 -8.88
N CYS A 81 7.00 2.36 -8.57
CA CYS A 81 6.69 1.22 -9.43
C CYS A 81 5.21 1.18 -9.86
N HIS A 82 4.29 1.66 -9.03
CA HIS A 82 2.85 1.54 -9.27
C HIS A 82 2.25 2.83 -9.83
N SER A 83 1.28 2.69 -10.72
CA SER A 83 0.35 3.78 -11.02
C SER A 83 -0.66 3.89 -9.87
N LEU A 84 -0.72 5.05 -9.22
CA LEU A 84 -1.57 5.30 -8.04
C LEU A 84 -1.82 6.81 -7.82
N GLY A 85 -2.91 7.16 -7.14
CA GLY A 85 -3.25 8.55 -6.80
C GLY A 85 -3.38 9.45 -8.03
N GLY A 86 -3.94 8.93 -9.13
CA GLY A 86 -4.02 9.65 -10.42
C GLY A 86 -2.69 9.78 -11.17
N ARG A 87 -1.58 9.27 -10.62
CA ARG A 87 -0.25 9.31 -11.25
C ARG A 87 -0.02 8.03 -12.05
N LYS A 88 0.47 8.19 -13.27
CA LYS A 88 0.97 7.06 -14.07
C LYS A 88 2.41 6.77 -13.66
N PHE A 89 2.75 5.48 -13.57
CA PHE A 89 4.13 5.04 -13.45
C PHE A 89 4.97 5.64 -14.59
N LYS A 90 6.13 6.22 -14.22
CA LYS A 90 7.08 6.82 -15.15
C LYS A 90 8.32 5.94 -15.24
N VAL A 91 8.62 5.49 -16.45
CA VAL A 91 9.87 4.78 -16.73
C VAL A 91 10.98 5.81 -16.94
N SER A 92 12.00 5.76 -16.11
CA SER A 92 13.23 6.55 -16.25
C SER A 92 14.35 5.75 -16.93
N ASP A 93 14.47 4.46 -16.59
CA ASP A 93 15.41 3.51 -17.19
C ASP A 93 14.65 2.19 -17.49
N PRO A 94 14.28 1.92 -18.76
CA PRO A 94 13.54 0.71 -19.14
C PRO A 94 14.22 -0.61 -18.76
N ALA A 95 15.54 -0.62 -18.57
CA ALA A 95 16.26 -1.82 -18.19
C ALA A 95 16.22 -2.10 -16.67
N LYS A 96 15.89 -1.10 -15.85
CA LYS A 96 15.89 -1.19 -14.38
C LYS A 96 14.53 -1.01 -13.75
N ASP A 97 13.65 -0.24 -14.39
CA ASP A 97 12.36 0.14 -13.83
C ASP A 97 11.31 -0.93 -14.15
N ILE A 98 10.78 -1.55 -13.09
CA ILE A 98 9.77 -2.61 -13.19
C ILE A 98 8.42 -2.00 -12.83
N GLN A 99 7.50 -2.02 -13.79
CA GLN A 99 6.13 -1.57 -13.54
C GLN A 99 5.38 -2.56 -12.64
N GLY A 100 4.90 -2.05 -11.51
CA GLY A 100 3.97 -2.75 -10.63
C GLY A 100 2.54 -2.76 -11.17
N PRO A 101 1.67 -3.67 -10.68
CA PRO A 101 0.24 -3.69 -11.02
C PRO A 101 -0.48 -2.37 -10.72
N ASN A 102 -1.57 -2.11 -11.42
CA ASN A 102 -2.46 -0.98 -11.11
C ASN A 102 -3.12 -1.19 -9.73
N LEU A 103 -3.00 -0.20 -8.84
CA LEU A 103 -3.51 -0.26 -7.47
C LEU A 103 -4.94 0.30 -7.30
N ASN A 104 -5.50 0.96 -8.33
CA ASN A 104 -6.78 1.68 -8.21
C ASN A 104 -8.00 0.79 -7.94
N VAL A 105 -7.87 -0.52 -8.15
CA VAL A 105 -8.97 -1.50 -8.02
C VAL A 105 -8.66 -2.58 -6.99
N VAL A 106 -7.70 -2.32 -6.09
CA VAL A 106 -7.30 -3.28 -5.05
C VAL A 106 -8.48 -3.64 -4.15
N ASN A 107 -9.27 -2.66 -3.74
CA ASN A 107 -10.47 -2.82 -2.91
C ASN A 107 -11.54 -3.75 -3.51
N GLN A 108 -11.51 -3.98 -4.82
CA GLN A 108 -12.46 -4.86 -5.52
C GLN A 108 -11.90 -6.26 -5.76
N ARG A 109 -10.58 -6.46 -5.59
CA ARG A 109 -9.88 -7.64 -6.08
C ARG A 109 -9.16 -8.45 -5.02
N LEU A 110 -8.70 -7.81 -3.94
CA LEU A 110 -7.81 -8.42 -2.97
C LEU A 110 -8.48 -8.45 -1.60
N ARG A 111 -8.30 -9.57 -0.90
CA ARG A 111 -8.74 -9.71 0.50
C ARG A 111 -7.80 -8.93 1.42
N SER A 112 -8.34 -8.38 2.50
CA SER A 112 -7.60 -7.56 3.47
C SER A 112 -6.42 -8.31 4.09
N ASP A 113 -6.66 -9.53 4.56
CA ASP A 113 -5.66 -10.39 5.20
C ASP A 113 -4.49 -10.72 4.25
N TRP A 114 -4.81 -11.13 3.03
CA TRP A 114 -3.84 -11.42 1.99
C TRP A 114 -3.04 -10.18 1.60
N LEU A 115 -3.72 -9.03 1.47
CA LEU A 115 -3.09 -7.76 1.12
C LEU A 115 -2.11 -7.31 2.20
N GLN A 116 -2.47 -7.43 3.48
CA GLN A 116 -1.57 -7.13 4.60
C GLN A 116 -0.32 -7.99 4.52
N LEU A 117 -0.50 -9.31 4.38
CA LEU A 117 0.61 -10.27 4.31
C LEU A 117 1.52 -9.98 3.10
N TRP A 118 0.92 -9.67 1.96
CA TRP A 118 1.63 -9.31 0.74
C TRP A 118 2.46 -8.04 0.92
N ILE A 119 1.90 -6.97 1.50
CA ILE A 119 2.65 -5.72 1.75
C ILE A 119 3.75 -5.94 2.80
N TYR A 120 3.50 -6.81 3.78
CA TYR A 120 4.45 -7.13 4.86
C TYR A 120 5.70 -7.83 4.33
N ASN A 121 5.51 -8.92 3.60
CA ASN A 121 6.63 -9.63 2.99
C ASN A 121 6.19 -10.36 1.70
N PRO A 122 6.30 -9.70 0.54
CA PRO A 122 5.88 -10.27 -0.74
C PRO A 122 6.55 -11.61 -1.07
N LYS A 123 7.79 -11.81 -0.61
CA LYS A 123 8.59 -13.01 -0.90
C LYS A 123 8.09 -14.26 -0.19
N TRP A 124 7.29 -14.13 0.87
CA TRP A 124 6.65 -15.27 1.52
C TRP A 124 5.57 -15.90 0.65
N ILE A 125 4.93 -15.10 -0.21
CA ILE A 125 3.88 -15.57 -1.13
C ILE A 125 4.50 -15.90 -2.50
N THR A 126 5.32 -14.99 -3.03
CA THR A 126 5.95 -15.14 -4.36
C THR A 126 7.46 -14.86 -4.26
N PRO A 127 8.31 -15.87 -4.05
CA PRO A 127 9.75 -15.68 -3.80
C PRO A 127 10.50 -14.89 -4.89
N TYR A 128 10.02 -14.96 -6.13
CA TYR A 128 10.62 -14.31 -7.29
C TYR A 128 10.04 -12.92 -7.61
N THR A 129 9.17 -12.38 -6.74
CA THR A 129 8.58 -11.06 -6.94
C THR A 129 9.63 -9.95 -6.92
N SER A 130 9.42 -8.93 -7.75
CA SER A 130 10.21 -7.69 -7.70
C SER A 130 9.75 -6.72 -6.62
N MET A 131 8.57 -6.96 -6.02
CA MET A 131 8.04 -6.12 -4.96
C MET A 131 8.93 -6.25 -3.71
N PRO A 132 9.52 -5.14 -3.23
CA PRO A 132 10.40 -5.17 -2.06
C PRO A 132 9.59 -5.34 -0.76
N GLN A 133 10.28 -5.71 0.31
CA GLN A 133 9.76 -5.55 1.66
C GLN A 133 9.85 -4.07 2.04
N ASN A 134 8.70 -3.41 2.09
CA ASN A 134 8.61 -1.96 2.26
C ASN A 134 8.74 -1.50 3.71
N PHE A 135 8.23 -2.31 4.65
CA PHE A 135 8.17 -1.98 6.07
C PHE A 135 8.84 -3.05 6.93
N PRO A 136 10.18 -3.22 6.84
CA PRO A 136 10.87 -4.16 7.70
C PRO A 136 10.82 -3.68 9.16
N LYS A 137 10.65 -4.62 10.10
CA LYS A 137 10.43 -4.34 11.54
C LYS A 137 11.49 -3.45 12.18
N ASN A 138 12.70 -3.41 11.63
CA ASN A 138 13.85 -2.66 12.15
C ASN A 138 14.17 -1.39 11.33
N ASN A 139 13.23 -0.87 10.54
CA ASN A 139 13.44 0.33 9.73
C ASN A 139 12.30 1.35 9.91
N SER A 140 12.46 2.21 10.91
CA SER A 140 11.54 3.33 11.19
C SER A 140 11.89 4.62 10.45
N THR A 141 12.93 4.63 9.61
CA THR A 141 13.45 5.88 9.02
C THR A 141 12.83 6.24 7.69
N GLN A 142 11.97 5.37 7.13
CA GLN A 142 11.43 5.57 5.79
C GLN A 142 10.36 6.68 5.75
N PHE A 143 9.53 6.75 6.80
CA PHE A 143 8.50 7.77 7.03
C PHE A 143 8.43 8.07 8.54
N PRO A 144 9.46 8.71 9.12
CA PRO A 144 9.52 8.93 10.58
C PRO A 144 8.37 9.78 11.10
N GLU A 145 7.82 10.66 10.27
CA GLU A 145 6.68 11.52 10.59
C GLU A 145 5.33 10.82 10.52
N LEU A 146 5.20 9.73 9.76
CA LEU A 146 3.92 9.04 9.59
C LEU A 146 3.82 7.87 10.55
N PHE A 147 2.73 7.79 11.30
CA PHE A 147 2.55 6.79 12.37
C PHE A 147 3.73 6.75 13.36
N ASN A 148 4.36 7.89 13.63
CA ASN A 148 5.56 7.99 14.48
C ASN A 148 6.69 7.01 14.05
N GLY A 149 6.81 6.76 12.75
CA GLY A 149 7.82 5.86 12.19
C GLY A 149 7.58 4.37 12.45
N ASP A 150 6.42 3.95 12.98
CA ASP A 150 6.14 2.54 13.26
C ASP A 150 5.88 1.74 11.96
N PRO A 151 6.76 0.79 11.56
CA PRO A 151 6.62 0.09 10.29
C PRO A 151 5.39 -0.83 10.26
N GLY A 152 4.96 -1.35 11.42
CA GLY A 152 3.78 -2.21 11.52
C GLY A 152 2.50 -1.45 11.21
N SER A 153 2.37 -0.25 11.77
CA SER A 153 1.23 0.64 11.59
C SER A 153 1.21 1.22 10.18
N GLN A 154 2.37 1.59 9.63
CA GLN A 154 2.48 2.00 8.22
C GLN A 154 2.03 0.89 7.25
N ASN A 155 2.39 -0.37 7.53
CA ASN A 155 1.94 -1.51 6.73
C ASN A 155 0.42 -1.64 6.72
N ILE A 156 -0.20 -1.59 7.91
CA ILE A 156 -1.65 -1.68 8.09
C ILE A 156 -2.35 -0.47 7.47
N GLY A 157 -1.81 0.73 7.65
CA GLY A 157 -2.32 1.95 7.05
C GLY A 157 -2.32 1.88 5.53
N VAL A 158 -1.23 1.43 4.89
CA VAL A 158 -1.19 1.26 3.43
C VAL A 158 -2.24 0.26 2.93
N ARG A 159 -2.45 -0.85 3.64
CA ARG A 159 -3.53 -1.80 3.33
C ARG A 159 -4.90 -1.11 3.41
N ASP A 160 -5.16 -0.37 4.48
CA ASP A 160 -6.45 0.29 4.70
C ASP A 160 -6.68 1.41 3.68
N ALA A 161 -5.65 2.16 3.31
CA ALA A 161 -5.71 3.14 2.23
C ALA A 161 -6.04 2.50 0.87
N LEU A 162 -5.48 1.33 0.57
CA LEU A 162 -5.77 0.61 -0.67
C LEU A 162 -7.21 0.06 -0.70
N LEU A 163 -7.75 -0.35 0.45
CA LEU A 163 -9.13 -0.83 0.56
C LEU A 163 -10.14 0.32 0.57
N ASN A 164 -9.74 1.51 1.00
CA ASN A 164 -10.53 2.75 0.96
C ASN A 164 -10.17 3.66 -0.23
N TYR A 165 -9.46 3.15 -1.24
CA TYR A 165 -8.89 3.96 -2.31
C TYR A 165 -9.92 4.86 -3.03
N PRO A 166 -11.11 4.39 -3.44
CA PRO A 166 -12.09 5.25 -4.10
C PRO A 166 -12.56 6.40 -3.20
N GLN A 167 -12.87 6.11 -1.94
CA GLN A 167 -13.32 7.10 -0.96
C GLN A 167 -12.23 8.14 -0.68
N LEU A 168 -10.97 7.72 -0.53
CA LEU A 168 -9.85 8.64 -0.32
C LEU A 168 -9.58 9.51 -1.54
N MET A 169 -9.72 8.97 -2.75
CA MET A 169 -9.64 9.74 -3.97
C MET A 169 -10.76 10.76 -4.12
N GLU A 170 -11.97 10.45 -3.66
CA GLU A 170 -13.12 11.38 -3.70
C GLU A 170 -13.01 12.47 -2.64
N ASN A 171 -12.64 12.10 -1.41
CA ASN A 171 -12.63 13.01 -0.26
C ASN A 171 -11.37 13.87 -0.18
N VAL A 172 -10.20 13.29 -0.49
CA VAL A 172 -8.89 13.93 -0.35
C VAL A 172 -8.28 14.27 -1.72
N GLY A 173 -8.43 13.36 -2.68
CA GLY A 173 -7.86 13.52 -4.01
C GLY A 173 -6.38 13.15 -4.11
N PRO A 174 -5.76 13.42 -5.28
CA PRO A 174 -4.34 13.19 -5.51
C PRO A 174 -3.49 14.02 -4.54
N ILE A 175 -2.59 13.37 -3.82
CA ILE A 175 -1.60 14.05 -2.98
C ILE A 175 -0.18 13.79 -3.49
N VAL A 176 0.69 14.77 -3.28
CA VAL A 176 2.13 14.63 -3.43
C VAL A 176 2.70 14.50 -2.04
N TYR A 177 3.36 13.37 -1.76
CA TYR A 177 4.10 13.22 -0.53
C TYR A 177 5.28 14.20 -0.55
N GLU A 178 5.33 15.07 0.46
CA GLU A 178 6.43 16.00 0.70
C GLU A 178 7.26 15.45 1.85
N ASN A 179 8.55 15.17 1.60
CA ASN A 179 9.45 14.70 2.64
C ASN A 179 9.81 15.88 3.56
N PRO A 180 9.43 15.87 4.85
CA PRO A 180 9.76 16.97 5.76
C PRO A 180 11.28 17.20 5.88
N ALA A 181 12.08 16.12 5.78
CA ALA A 181 13.53 16.22 5.83
C ALA A 181 14.16 16.85 4.57
N ALA A 182 13.44 16.88 3.44
CA ALA A 182 13.91 17.54 2.22
C ALA A 182 13.60 19.05 2.20
N ALA A 183 12.76 19.53 3.12
CA ALA A 183 12.36 20.94 3.23
C ALA A 183 13.32 21.79 4.07
N SER A 184 14.36 21.22 4.67
CA SER A 184 15.45 22.01 5.26
C SER A 184 16.42 22.42 4.15
N PRO A 185 16.45 23.71 3.73
CA PRO A 185 17.50 24.17 2.85
C PRO A 185 18.83 24.02 3.62
N GLY A 186 19.81 23.38 2.98
CA GLY A 186 21.13 23.21 3.55
C GLY A 186 21.63 24.52 4.13
N ALA A 187 22.10 24.47 5.37
CA ALA A 187 22.98 25.50 5.89
C ALA A 187 24.12 25.65 4.88
N ASP A 188 24.18 26.81 4.22
CA ASP A 188 25.35 27.22 3.45
C ASP A 188 26.57 27.01 4.36
N PRO A 189 27.63 26.32 3.90
CA PRO A 189 28.89 26.41 4.60
C PRO A 189 29.34 27.86 4.43
N ALA A 190 29.22 28.63 5.52
CA ALA A 190 29.76 29.96 5.63
C ALA A 190 31.20 29.94 5.10
N ALA A 191 31.41 30.59 3.96
CA ALA A 191 32.73 31.00 3.53
C ALA A 191 33.21 32.05 4.55
N GLY A 192 34.13 31.65 5.43
CA GLY A 192 34.74 32.54 6.41
C GLY A 192 35.96 31.92 7.08
N ALA A 193 37.10 32.63 6.90
CA ALA A 193 38.41 32.46 7.54
C ALA A 193 39.24 31.23 7.09
N GLU A 194 40.50 31.33 6.67
CA GLU A 194 41.51 32.40 6.65
C GLU A 194 42.58 32.02 5.59
#